data_AF-A0A1M2W2X2-F1
#
_entry.id   AF-A0A1M2W2X2-F1
#
_cell.length_a   1.000
_cell.length_b   1.000
_cell.length_c   1.000
_cell.angle_alpha   90.00
_cell.angle_beta   90.00
_cell.angle_gamma   90.00
#
_symmetry.space_group_name_H-M   'P 1'
#
loop_
_entity.id
_entity.type
_entity.pdbx_description
1 polymer ?
#
loop_
_entity_poly.entity_id
_entity_poly.type
_entity_poly.pdbx_seq_one_letter_code
_entity_poly.pdbx_strand_id
1 'polypeptide(L)'
;MPLLTPLANLNFSLDPTQIAGFLGADAALAAMMLPHIHGQRKWWGWYNCPGSYYLAKRYGQLARLKFWSPSYQSSAVPRELAEELTGVMGPAYTAARSGATLQSTGPLATMLVEECRELESIKIAGRHSAEMDVAIVKLEREPAELEYPRVPHTHSRRLALLPILVTMATGIACYHYGDFYSAAVIFFSALCHGIACQVMGNTRFTYQHRIPQQTARLASGWLEASRSFVVLCGTETAVAPITRGRFSLQFDESKGHGSREHSIVTGCSILLGIQFLLQLLLVPQGGLFGQTMFIASVVAAWFYHRLVLAHGKETVERRILMTDVLGEPEIQKFCFGTRTAAAVFAVLALRLHIGEDIERRLQALLPKDTPVWQLWHKVVSQKITLGQPLRFEECDWEWQKMQGLSFIEDSLLFLTLLKDAETAYATYAEYLPKTDLSRPAV
;
A
#
# COMPACT_ATOMS: atom_id res chain seq x y z
N MET A 1 -43.25 -30.76 -12.57
CA MET A 1 -43.41 -29.62 -13.49
C MET A 1 -42.26 -28.66 -13.26
N PRO A 2 -41.34 -28.42 -14.23
CA PRO A 2 -40.24 -27.49 -14.02
C PRO A 2 -40.67 -26.07 -14.44
N LEU A 3 -40.46 -25.10 -13.55
CA LEU A 3 -40.88 -23.69 -13.64
C LEU A 3 -39.97 -22.79 -14.52
N LEU A 4 -39.07 -23.36 -15.34
CA LEU A 4 -38.06 -22.63 -16.13
C LEU A 4 -38.27 -22.66 -17.65
N THR A 5 -39.39 -23.22 -18.12
CA THR A 5 -39.73 -23.37 -19.53
C THR A 5 -40.00 -22.10 -20.36
N PRO A 6 -40.27 -20.88 -19.83
CA PRO A 6 -40.59 -19.75 -20.71
C PRO A 6 -39.36 -19.03 -21.30
N LEU A 7 -38.14 -19.26 -20.78
CA LEU A 7 -36.93 -18.58 -21.26
C LEU A 7 -36.29 -19.20 -22.51
N ALA A 8 -36.54 -20.48 -22.77
CA ALA A 8 -35.92 -21.20 -23.90
C ALA A 8 -36.50 -20.81 -25.27
N ASN A 9 -37.71 -20.23 -25.30
CA ASN A 9 -38.46 -19.95 -26.54
C ASN A 9 -38.52 -18.46 -26.92
N LEU A 10 -37.73 -17.60 -26.28
CA LEU A 10 -37.69 -16.17 -26.56
C LEU A 10 -36.58 -15.87 -27.60
N ASN A 11 -36.90 -15.12 -28.66
CA ASN A 11 -35.94 -14.73 -29.73
C ASN A 11 -35.12 -13.47 -29.39
N PHE A 12 -34.88 -13.24 -28.10
CA PHE A 12 -34.02 -12.15 -27.66
C PHE A 12 -32.56 -12.64 -27.64
N SER A 13 -31.57 -11.80 -27.89
CA SER A 13 -30.16 -12.16 -27.73
C SER A 13 -29.52 -11.11 -26.84
N LEU A 14 -29.02 -11.54 -25.67
CA LEU A 14 -28.22 -10.68 -24.81
C LEU A 14 -26.85 -10.55 -25.48
N ASP A 15 -26.33 -9.34 -25.64
CA ASP A 15 -24.95 -9.14 -26.11
C ASP A 15 -23.98 -9.41 -24.93
N PRO A 16 -23.49 -10.65 -24.73
CA PRO A 16 -22.76 -11.03 -23.52
C PRO A 16 -21.27 -10.65 -23.64
N THR A 17 -20.87 -10.16 -24.82
CA THR A 17 -19.48 -9.97 -25.25
C THR A 17 -18.77 -8.90 -24.43
N GLN A 18 -19.46 -7.80 -24.12
CA GLN A 18 -18.94 -6.71 -23.28
C GLN A 18 -18.80 -7.15 -21.83
N ILE A 19 -19.69 -8.03 -21.35
CA ILE A 19 -19.71 -8.50 -19.96
C ILE A 19 -18.58 -9.53 -19.72
N ALA A 20 -18.34 -10.44 -20.67
CA ALA A 20 -17.35 -11.51 -20.51
C ALA A 20 -15.89 -11.00 -20.48
N GLY A 21 -15.56 -10.08 -21.40
CA GLY A 21 -14.19 -9.62 -21.62
C GLY A 21 -13.72 -8.48 -20.72
N PHE A 22 -14.64 -7.63 -20.27
CA PHE A 22 -14.31 -6.34 -19.66
C PHE A 22 -14.88 -6.17 -18.24
N LEU A 23 -16.03 -6.77 -17.92
CA LEU A 23 -16.62 -6.60 -16.60
C LEU A 23 -15.67 -7.12 -15.52
N GLY A 24 -15.29 -6.29 -14.56
CA GLY A 24 -14.57 -6.76 -13.38
C GLY A 24 -13.13 -7.19 -13.62
N ALA A 25 -12.54 -6.89 -14.77
CA ALA A 25 -11.16 -7.22 -15.11
C ALA A 25 -10.14 -6.76 -14.05
N ASP A 26 -10.30 -5.55 -13.51
CA ASP A 26 -9.43 -5.03 -12.45
C ASP A 26 -9.57 -5.82 -11.15
N ALA A 27 -10.81 -6.20 -10.79
CA ALA A 27 -11.07 -7.01 -9.62
C ALA A 27 -10.55 -8.45 -9.80
N ALA A 28 -10.70 -9.04 -10.99
CA ALA A 28 -10.17 -10.36 -11.32
C ALA A 28 -8.63 -10.37 -11.31
N LEU A 29 -8.02 -9.31 -11.85
CA LEU A 29 -6.57 -9.15 -11.83
C LEU A 29 -6.04 -8.98 -10.41
N ALA A 30 -6.62 -8.06 -9.63
CA ALA A 30 -6.23 -7.89 -8.23
C ALA A 30 -6.45 -9.18 -7.44
N ALA A 31 -7.58 -9.88 -7.63
CA ALA A 31 -7.84 -11.17 -7.01
C ALA A 31 -6.86 -12.27 -7.42
N MET A 32 -6.31 -12.24 -8.64
CA MET A 32 -5.28 -13.16 -9.09
C MET A 32 -3.86 -12.80 -8.65
N MET A 33 -3.65 -11.59 -8.13
CA MET A 33 -2.43 -11.20 -7.43
C MET A 33 -2.44 -11.67 -5.96
N LEU A 34 -3.63 -11.86 -5.39
CA LEU A 34 -3.80 -12.35 -4.02
C LEU A 34 -3.32 -13.80 -3.72
N PRO A 35 -3.10 -14.75 -4.65
CA PRO A 35 -2.48 -16.05 -4.32
C PRO A 35 -1.12 -15.92 -3.61
N HIS A 36 -0.46 -14.77 -3.76
CA HIS A 36 0.79 -14.41 -3.11
C HIS A 36 0.62 -13.87 -1.70
N ILE A 37 -0.58 -13.38 -1.41
CA ILE A 37 -1.07 -12.94 -0.11
C ILE A 37 -1.75 -14.12 0.61
N HIS A 38 -2.14 -15.17 -0.15
CA HIS A 38 -2.80 -16.38 0.33
C HIS A 38 -2.29 -17.64 -0.38
N GLY A 39 -1.22 -18.26 0.15
CA GLY A 39 -0.49 -19.39 -0.46
C GLY A 39 -1.31 -20.66 -0.78
N GLN A 40 -2.62 -20.64 -0.54
CA GLN A 40 -3.54 -21.73 -0.85
C GLN A 40 -4.44 -21.47 -2.06
N ARG A 41 -4.53 -20.23 -2.57
CA ARG A 41 -5.48 -19.85 -3.64
C ARG A 41 -5.14 -20.47 -5.01
N LYS A 42 -3.93 -20.99 -5.19
CA LYS A 42 -3.47 -21.64 -6.43
C LYS A 42 -4.34 -22.81 -6.90
N TRP A 43 -5.07 -23.44 -5.98
CA TRP A 43 -5.94 -24.59 -6.28
C TRP A 43 -7.43 -24.26 -6.33
N TRP A 44 -7.84 -23.01 -6.09
CA TRP A 44 -9.26 -22.64 -5.94
C TRP A 44 -9.77 -21.71 -7.05
N GLY A 45 -9.04 -21.60 -8.17
CA GLY A 45 -9.39 -20.78 -9.33
C GLY A 45 -10.25 -21.49 -10.39
N TRP A 46 -10.84 -22.64 -10.10
CA TRP A 46 -11.54 -23.48 -11.10
C TRP A 46 -13.00 -23.05 -11.33
N TYR A 47 -13.21 -21.81 -11.77
CA TYR A 47 -14.54 -21.25 -12.05
C TYR A 47 -14.50 -20.33 -13.26
N ASN A 48 -15.66 -20.05 -13.87
CA ASN A 48 -15.76 -19.19 -15.04
C ASN A 48 -15.48 -17.72 -14.65
N CYS A 49 -14.28 -17.25 -14.99
CA CYS A 49 -13.78 -15.96 -14.54
C CYS A 49 -14.06 -14.82 -15.53
N PRO A 50 -14.51 -13.65 -15.05
CA PRO A 50 -14.59 -12.43 -15.86
C PRO A 50 -13.21 -11.92 -16.31
N GLY A 51 -13.19 -11.13 -17.38
CA GLY A 51 -12.03 -10.28 -17.70
C GLY A 51 -10.89 -10.99 -18.43
N SER A 52 -11.15 -12.14 -19.07
CA SER A 52 -10.16 -13.00 -19.73
C SER A 52 -9.19 -12.26 -20.66
N TYR A 53 -9.66 -11.24 -21.38
CA TYR A 53 -8.83 -10.39 -22.25
C TYR A 53 -7.74 -9.62 -21.47
N TYR A 54 -8.11 -8.93 -20.39
CA TYR A 54 -7.14 -8.17 -19.58
C TYR A 54 -6.14 -9.10 -18.90
N LEU A 55 -6.59 -10.28 -18.48
CA LEU A 55 -5.73 -11.30 -17.92
C LEU A 55 -4.74 -11.81 -18.97
N ALA A 56 -5.21 -12.13 -20.18
CA ALA A 56 -4.36 -12.51 -21.30
C ALA A 56 -3.30 -11.44 -21.60
N LYS A 57 -3.70 -10.17 -21.67
CA LYS A 57 -2.81 -9.03 -21.89
C LYS A 57 -1.75 -8.92 -20.80
N ARG A 58 -2.12 -9.06 -19.53
CA ARG A 58 -1.20 -8.93 -18.39
C ARG A 58 -0.20 -10.08 -18.29
N TYR A 59 -0.65 -11.31 -18.50
CA TYR A 59 0.26 -12.44 -18.68
C TYR A 59 1.15 -12.27 -19.91
N GLY A 60 0.63 -11.64 -20.97
CA GLY A 60 1.39 -11.34 -22.18
C GLY A 60 2.50 -10.32 -21.95
N GLN A 61 2.23 -9.29 -21.15
CA GLN A 61 3.23 -8.31 -20.71
C GLN A 61 4.32 -8.98 -19.86
N LEU A 62 3.94 -9.86 -18.92
CA LEU A 62 4.88 -10.66 -18.12
C LEU A 62 5.72 -11.60 -19.00
N ALA A 63 5.10 -12.22 -19.99
CA ALA A 63 5.75 -13.09 -20.97
C ALA A 63 6.55 -12.34 -22.04
N ARG A 64 6.51 -10.99 -22.06
CA ARG A 64 7.14 -10.13 -23.08
C ARG A 64 6.69 -10.44 -24.51
N LEU A 65 5.42 -10.82 -24.67
CA LEU A 65 4.81 -11.07 -25.98
C LEU A 65 4.64 -9.75 -26.74
N LYS A 66 5.40 -9.57 -27.84
CA LYS A 66 5.35 -8.36 -28.70
C LYS A 66 3.93 -7.94 -29.09
N PHE A 67 3.03 -8.91 -29.28
CA PHE A 67 1.62 -8.67 -29.60
C PHE A 67 0.89 -7.81 -28.55
N TRP A 68 1.16 -8.02 -27.26
CA TRP A 68 0.47 -7.33 -26.16
C TRP A 68 1.14 -6.00 -25.76
N SER A 69 2.27 -5.68 -26.39
CA SER A 69 3.18 -4.63 -25.93
C SER A 69 4.15 -4.23 -27.06
N PRO A 70 3.68 -3.43 -28.03
CA PRO A 70 4.48 -3.02 -29.18
C PRO A 70 5.63 -2.05 -28.85
N SER A 71 5.63 -1.44 -27.66
CA SER A 71 6.63 -0.45 -27.22
C SER A 71 7.90 -1.03 -26.56
N TYR A 72 8.12 -2.35 -26.61
CA TYR A 72 9.32 -2.97 -26.01
C TYR A 72 10.57 -2.83 -26.90
N GLN A 73 11.14 -1.62 -26.94
CA GLN A 73 12.53 -1.35 -27.28
C GLN A 73 13.27 -0.82 -26.04
N SER A 74 13.43 -1.61 -24.98
CA SER A 74 14.46 -1.32 -23.97
C SER A 74 14.58 -2.47 -22.97
N SER A 75 15.81 -2.81 -22.62
CA SER A 75 16.24 -3.75 -21.57
C SER A 75 15.85 -3.34 -20.13
N ALA A 76 14.95 -2.37 -19.95
CA ALA A 76 14.75 -1.66 -18.69
C ALA A 76 13.42 -1.93 -17.95
N VAL A 77 12.59 -2.89 -18.40
CA VAL A 77 11.34 -3.22 -17.66
C VAL A 77 11.58 -4.44 -16.76
N PRO A 78 11.32 -4.34 -15.43
CA PRO A 78 11.64 -5.39 -14.47
C PRO A 78 10.97 -6.73 -14.80
N ARG A 79 11.66 -7.84 -14.53
CA ARG A 79 11.17 -9.23 -14.64
C ARG A 79 10.06 -9.58 -13.63
N GLU A 80 9.56 -8.58 -12.93
CA GLU A 80 8.81 -8.73 -11.70
C GLU A 80 7.42 -8.16 -11.96
N LEU A 81 6.39 -8.89 -11.53
CA LEU A 81 5.10 -8.26 -11.30
C LEU A 81 5.27 -7.48 -9.99
N ALA A 82 6.06 -6.40 -10.04
CA ALA A 82 6.05 -5.38 -9.02
C ALA A 82 4.57 -5.06 -8.83
N GLU A 83 4.11 -5.11 -7.60
CA GLU A 83 2.74 -4.84 -7.24
C GLU A 83 2.48 -3.34 -7.52
N GLU A 84 2.36 -2.99 -8.81
CA GLU A 84 1.87 -1.73 -9.40
C GLU A 84 0.38 -1.57 -9.07
N LEU A 85 -0.05 -2.05 -7.92
CA LEU A 85 -1.44 -2.19 -7.51
C LEU A 85 -1.93 -1.02 -6.67
N THR A 86 -1.13 0.03 -6.53
CA THR A 86 -1.59 1.32 -6.02
C THR A 86 -0.76 2.43 -6.64
N GLY A 87 -1.34 3.15 -7.61
CA GLY A 87 -0.87 4.47 -8.04
C GLY A 87 -1.07 5.57 -6.97
N VAL A 88 -1.15 5.17 -5.70
CA VAL A 88 -1.29 6.07 -4.57
C VAL A 88 0.11 6.48 -4.17
N MET A 89 0.46 7.72 -4.52
CA MET A 89 1.67 8.34 -4.00
C MET A 89 1.53 8.45 -2.48
N GLY A 90 2.53 7.94 -1.76
CA GLY A 90 2.60 8.05 -0.31
C GLY A 90 3.01 9.45 0.15
N PRO A 91 2.89 9.72 1.45
CA PRO A 91 3.22 11.02 2.05
C PRO A 91 4.67 11.43 1.80
N ALA A 92 4.95 12.73 1.91
CA ALA A 92 6.32 13.22 1.78
C ALA A 92 7.17 12.75 2.96
N TYR A 93 8.40 12.31 2.69
CA TYR A 93 9.37 11.91 3.71
C TYR A 93 10.50 12.91 3.79
N THR A 94 10.88 13.32 5.00
CA THR A 94 12.05 14.17 5.22
C THR A 94 13.03 13.48 6.16
N ALA A 95 14.27 13.29 5.71
CA ALA A 95 15.33 12.72 6.54
C ALA A 95 15.83 13.75 7.58
N ALA A 96 15.94 13.34 8.84
CA ALA A 96 16.33 14.22 9.94
C ALA A 96 17.77 14.74 9.79
N ARG A 97 18.71 13.87 9.42
CA ARG A 97 20.13 14.23 9.31
C ARG A 97 20.43 15.04 8.05
N SER A 98 20.12 14.50 6.88
CA SER A 98 20.47 15.12 5.60
C SER A 98 19.52 16.25 5.19
N GLY A 99 18.29 16.27 5.72
CA GLY A 99 17.24 17.20 5.28
C GLY A 99 16.71 16.89 3.88
N ALA A 100 17.15 15.78 3.27
CA ALA A 100 16.68 15.37 1.97
C ALA A 100 15.20 14.99 2.04
N THR A 101 14.42 15.52 1.11
CA THR A 101 12.98 15.29 1.02
C THR A 101 12.65 14.38 -0.17
N LEU A 102 11.89 13.33 0.08
CA LEU A 102 11.17 12.59 -0.95
C LEU A 102 9.77 13.21 -1.04
N GLN A 103 9.45 13.79 -2.20
CA GLN A 103 8.15 14.43 -2.44
C GLN A 103 6.99 13.44 -2.35
N SER A 104 7.24 12.19 -2.72
CA SER A 104 6.32 11.08 -2.51
C SER A 104 7.08 9.81 -2.15
N THR A 105 6.50 9.03 -1.25
CA THR A 105 6.97 7.68 -0.92
C THR A 105 6.11 6.62 -1.59
N GLY A 106 6.50 5.35 -1.43
CA GLY A 106 5.70 4.22 -1.89
C GLY A 106 4.42 3.98 -1.07
N PRO A 107 3.56 3.05 -1.52
CA PRO A 107 2.30 2.70 -0.86
C PRO A 107 2.46 2.17 0.58
N LEU A 108 3.62 1.57 0.89
CA LEU A 108 3.91 1.03 2.22
C LEU A 108 3.93 2.13 3.29
N ALA A 109 4.39 3.33 2.95
CA ALA A 109 4.33 4.47 3.84
C ALA A 109 2.88 4.91 4.12
N THR A 110 2.00 4.85 3.12
CA THR A 110 0.57 5.13 3.32
C THR A 110 -0.05 4.14 4.28
N MET A 111 0.22 2.83 4.09
CA MET A 111 -0.25 1.78 5.00
C MET A 111 0.25 1.99 6.43
N LEU A 112 1.52 2.37 6.61
CA LEU A 112 2.06 2.68 7.94
C LEU A 112 1.38 3.89 8.58
N VAL A 113 1.08 4.95 7.81
CA VAL A 113 0.36 6.12 8.33
C VAL A 113 -1.06 5.76 8.75
N GLU A 114 -1.76 4.93 7.97
CA GLU A 114 -3.09 4.43 8.30
C GLU A 114 -3.07 3.59 9.59
N GLU A 115 -2.09 2.71 9.74
CA GLU A 115 -1.87 1.94 10.97
C GLU A 115 -1.64 2.84 12.18
N CYS A 116 -0.78 3.86 12.04
CA CYS A 116 -0.54 4.84 13.10
C CYS A 116 -1.80 5.64 13.43
N ARG A 117 -2.72 5.82 12.48
CA ARG A 117 -3.96 6.56 12.69
C ARG A 117 -4.95 5.77 13.54
N GLU A 118 -5.00 4.45 13.40
CA GLU A 118 -5.92 3.57 14.13
C GLU A 118 -5.52 3.36 15.61
N LEU A 119 -4.27 3.62 15.97
CA LEU A 119 -3.80 3.50 17.36
C LEU A 119 -4.42 4.53 18.31
N GLU A 120 -4.60 4.11 19.57
CA GLU A 120 -5.00 5.00 20.66
C GLU A 120 -3.92 6.04 20.93
N SER A 121 -4.32 7.30 21.06
CA SER A 121 -3.41 8.42 21.28
C SER A 121 -3.41 8.87 22.74
N ILE A 122 -2.21 9.14 23.26
CA ILE A 122 -2.02 9.82 24.54
C ILE A 122 -2.34 11.30 24.31
N LYS A 123 -3.43 11.79 24.91
CA LYS A 123 -3.85 13.19 24.79
C LYS A 123 -2.98 14.08 25.67
N ILE A 124 -2.35 15.06 25.05
CA ILE A 124 -1.49 16.02 25.75
C ILE A 124 -2.32 17.25 26.13
N ALA A 125 -2.27 17.61 27.42
CA ALA A 125 -2.91 18.82 27.91
C ALA A 125 -2.23 20.07 27.35
N GLY A 126 -3.01 21.09 26.99
CA GLY A 126 -2.47 22.34 26.48
C GLY A 126 -3.50 23.14 25.71
N ARG A 127 -3.02 24.06 24.88
CA ARG A 127 -3.86 24.85 23.98
C ARG A 127 -4.40 23.96 22.86
N HIS A 128 -5.69 24.09 22.54
CA HIS A 128 -6.30 23.41 21.39
C HIS A 128 -6.64 24.45 20.33
N SER A 129 -6.04 24.31 19.15
CA SER A 129 -6.39 25.11 17.97
C SER A 129 -6.63 24.22 16.76
N ALA A 130 -5.69 23.33 16.49
CA ALA A 130 -5.75 22.35 15.41
C ALA A 130 -5.01 21.12 15.89
N GLU A 131 -5.76 20.08 16.24
CA GLU A 131 -5.21 18.84 16.77
C GLU A 131 -4.34 18.14 15.72
N MET A 132 -3.18 17.68 16.15
CA MET A 132 -2.18 17.02 15.33
C MET A 132 -1.65 15.80 16.06
N ASP A 133 -1.69 14.66 15.38
CA ASP A 133 -1.14 13.41 15.92
C ASP A 133 0.36 13.32 15.61
N VAL A 134 1.15 12.84 16.57
CA VAL A 134 2.55 12.46 16.36
C VAL A 134 2.72 11.00 16.75
N ALA A 135 3.05 10.16 15.79
CA ALA A 135 3.39 8.76 16.03
C ALA A 135 4.91 8.58 15.93
N ILE A 136 5.51 7.98 16.95
CA ILE A 136 6.92 7.60 16.95
C ILE A 136 6.99 6.11 16.68
N VAL A 137 7.62 5.74 15.57
CA VAL A 137 7.81 4.35 15.13
C VAL A 137 9.28 4.01 15.28
N LYS A 138 9.60 3.07 16.16
CA LYS A 138 10.96 2.55 16.31
C LYS A 138 11.17 1.33 15.44
N LEU A 139 12.15 1.43 14.55
CA LEU A 139 12.48 0.41 13.57
C LEU A 139 13.80 -0.24 13.98
N GLU A 140 13.70 -1.37 14.68
CA GLU A 140 14.86 -2.13 15.15
C GLU A 140 15.32 -3.17 14.13
N ARG A 141 14.38 -3.69 13.32
CA ARG A 141 14.67 -4.71 12.32
C ARG A 141 15.21 -4.06 11.05
N GLU A 142 16.33 -4.59 10.58
CA GLU A 142 16.90 -4.27 9.26
C GLU A 142 16.66 -5.45 8.32
N PRO A 143 15.62 -5.40 7.47
CA PRO A 143 15.37 -6.46 6.52
C PRO A 143 16.47 -6.49 5.44
N ALA A 144 16.74 -7.67 4.89
CA ALA A 144 17.61 -7.79 3.73
C ALA A 144 17.01 -7.13 2.49
N GLU A 145 17.83 -6.72 1.53
CA GLU A 145 17.37 -6.08 0.27
C GLU A 145 16.30 -6.89 -0.47
N LEU A 146 16.36 -8.23 -0.33
CA LEU A 146 15.39 -9.18 -0.85
C LEU A 146 14.96 -10.13 0.28
N GLU A 147 13.68 -10.11 0.63
CA GLU A 147 13.08 -11.03 1.60
C GLU A 147 11.85 -11.74 1.03
N TYR A 148 11.55 -12.89 1.63
CA TYR A 148 10.39 -13.73 1.30
C TYR A 148 9.44 -13.72 2.49
N PRO A 149 8.49 -12.77 2.56
CA PRO A 149 7.59 -12.68 3.70
C PRO A 149 6.66 -13.90 3.79
N ARG A 150 6.21 -14.20 5.01
CA ARG A 150 5.39 -15.37 5.31
C ARG A 150 3.94 -15.06 5.01
N VAL A 151 3.49 -15.63 3.91
CA VAL A 151 2.12 -15.48 3.45
C VAL A 151 1.13 -16.11 4.47
N PRO A 152 0.26 -15.34 5.13
CA PRO A 152 -0.62 -15.87 6.16
C PRO A 152 -1.72 -16.76 5.56
N HIS A 153 -2.12 -17.76 6.34
CA HIS A 153 -3.23 -18.65 5.97
C HIS A 153 -4.57 -17.99 6.29
N THR A 154 -5.38 -17.68 5.28
CA THR A 154 -6.75 -17.19 5.45
C THR A 154 -7.81 -18.27 5.23
N HIS A 155 -8.99 -18.05 5.82
CA HIS A 155 -10.21 -18.85 5.67
C HIS A 155 -10.85 -18.82 4.27
N SER A 156 -10.16 -18.29 3.26
CA SER A 156 -10.66 -18.07 1.88
C SER A 156 -11.14 -19.35 1.17
N ARG A 157 -10.82 -20.55 1.68
CA ARG A 157 -11.28 -21.83 1.10
C ARG A 157 -12.80 -21.92 0.99
N ARG A 158 -13.53 -21.51 2.04
CA ARG A 158 -15.00 -21.63 2.06
C ARG A 158 -15.66 -20.69 1.06
N LEU A 159 -15.12 -19.50 0.89
CA LEU A 159 -15.63 -18.51 -0.06
C LEU A 159 -15.38 -18.91 -1.52
N ALA A 160 -14.26 -19.59 -1.79
CA ALA A 160 -13.92 -20.03 -3.14
C ALA A 160 -14.77 -21.19 -3.67
N LEU A 161 -15.43 -21.96 -2.78
CA LEU A 161 -16.35 -23.03 -3.18
C LEU A 161 -17.58 -22.48 -3.92
N LEU A 162 -18.05 -21.30 -3.54
CA LEU A 162 -19.26 -20.70 -4.11
C LEU A 162 -19.19 -20.52 -5.64
N PRO A 163 -18.20 -19.80 -6.21
CA PRO A 163 -18.13 -19.62 -7.66
C PRO A 163 -17.85 -20.92 -8.42
N ILE A 164 -17.17 -21.90 -7.80
CA ILE A 164 -16.94 -23.22 -8.38
C ILE A 164 -18.29 -23.96 -8.52
N LEU A 165 -19.07 -24.03 -7.44
CA LEU A 165 -20.37 -24.68 -7.44
C LEU A 165 -21.34 -24.02 -8.43
N VAL A 166 -21.36 -22.68 -8.49
CA VAL A 166 -22.18 -21.95 -9.47
C VAL A 166 -21.74 -22.29 -10.89
N THR A 167 -20.44 -22.27 -11.19
CA THR A 167 -19.92 -22.63 -12.53
C THR A 167 -20.29 -24.06 -12.93
N MET A 168 -20.18 -25.01 -12.01
CA MET A 168 -20.57 -26.40 -12.26
C MET A 168 -22.08 -26.52 -12.51
N ALA A 169 -22.90 -25.87 -11.67
CA ALA A 169 -24.35 -25.90 -11.79
C ALA A 169 -24.83 -25.28 -13.11
N THR A 170 -24.29 -24.12 -13.50
CA THR A 170 -24.64 -23.44 -14.75
C THR A 170 -24.17 -24.25 -15.96
N GLY A 171 -22.97 -24.82 -15.93
CA GLY A 171 -22.46 -25.68 -17.01
C GLY A 171 -23.28 -26.96 -17.22
N ILE A 172 -23.63 -27.65 -16.13
CA ILE A 172 -24.48 -28.86 -16.17
C ILE A 172 -25.90 -28.52 -16.64
N ALA A 173 -26.45 -27.39 -16.17
CA ALA A 173 -27.76 -26.93 -16.62
C ALA A 173 -27.75 -26.64 -18.13
N CYS A 174 -26.78 -25.89 -18.65
CA CYS A 174 -26.66 -25.64 -20.09
C CYS A 174 -26.60 -26.95 -20.90
N TYR A 175 -25.81 -27.93 -20.45
CA TYR A 175 -25.72 -29.24 -21.10
C TYR A 175 -27.06 -29.97 -21.12
N HIS A 176 -27.77 -30.00 -19.99
CA HIS A 176 -29.07 -30.68 -19.87
C HIS A 176 -30.17 -30.02 -20.72
N TYR A 177 -30.14 -28.69 -20.87
CA TYR A 177 -31.10 -27.94 -21.69
C TYR A 177 -30.68 -27.83 -23.17
N GLY A 178 -29.65 -28.56 -23.61
CA GLY A 178 -29.25 -28.65 -25.02
C GLY A 178 -28.40 -27.48 -25.54
N ASP A 179 -27.92 -26.60 -24.66
CA ASP A 179 -27.06 -25.47 -25.00
C ASP A 179 -25.57 -25.85 -24.86
N PHE A 180 -25.10 -26.67 -25.80
CA PHE A 180 -23.75 -27.23 -25.78
C PHE A 180 -22.65 -26.18 -25.93
N TYR A 181 -22.90 -25.12 -26.72
CA TYR A 181 -21.94 -24.04 -26.92
C TYR A 181 -21.66 -23.30 -25.61
N SER A 182 -22.71 -22.89 -24.89
CA SER A 182 -22.56 -22.20 -23.60
C SER A 182 -21.94 -23.12 -22.55
N ALA A 183 -22.35 -24.39 -22.50
CA ALA A 183 -21.76 -25.37 -21.58
C ALA A 183 -20.25 -25.54 -21.81
N ALA A 184 -19.84 -25.73 -23.07
CA ALA A 184 -18.43 -25.90 -23.45
C ALA A 184 -17.59 -24.67 -23.07
N VAL A 185 -18.09 -23.46 -23.35
CA VAL A 185 -17.38 -22.22 -23.01
C VAL A 185 -17.26 -22.03 -21.49
N ILE A 186 -18.30 -22.35 -20.70
CA ILE A 186 -18.26 -22.24 -19.23
C ILE A 186 -17.15 -23.15 -18.66
N PHE A 187 -17.13 -24.42 -19.06
CA PHE A 187 -16.12 -25.37 -18.57
C PHE A 187 -14.72 -25.05 -19.08
N PHE A 188 -14.59 -24.67 -20.35
CA PHE A 188 -13.29 -24.25 -20.91
C PHE A 188 -12.74 -23.01 -20.18
N SER A 189 -13.60 -22.03 -19.91
CA SER A 189 -13.21 -20.82 -19.16
C SER A 189 -12.77 -21.15 -17.73
N ALA A 190 -13.45 -22.09 -17.06
CA ALA A 190 -13.05 -22.57 -15.74
C ALA A 190 -11.69 -23.27 -15.76
N LEU A 191 -11.41 -24.06 -16.80
CA LEU A 191 -10.13 -24.72 -17.00
C LEU A 191 -9.01 -23.71 -17.24
N CYS A 192 -9.20 -22.76 -18.16
CA CYS A 192 -8.23 -21.72 -18.48
C CYS A 192 -7.89 -20.86 -17.26
N HIS A 193 -8.90 -20.44 -16.49
CA HIS A 193 -8.68 -19.67 -15.27
C HIS A 193 -7.98 -20.49 -14.18
N GLY A 194 -8.36 -21.75 -13.99
CA GLY A 194 -7.71 -22.64 -13.03
C GLY A 194 -6.23 -22.83 -13.31
N ILE A 195 -5.87 -23.07 -14.58
CA ILE A 195 -4.47 -23.15 -15.04
C ILE A 195 -3.74 -21.83 -14.79
N ALA A 196 -4.36 -20.70 -15.13
CA ALA A 196 -3.79 -19.38 -14.91
C ALA A 196 -3.49 -19.12 -13.43
N CYS A 197 -4.43 -19.45 -12.52
CA CYS A 197 -4.26 -19.35 -11.07
C CYS A 197 -3.17 -20.31 -10.54
N GLN A 198 -3.03 -21.51 -11.11
CA GLN A 198 -1.99 -22.45 -10.73
C GLN A 198 -0.60 -21.94 -11.12
N VAL A 199 -0.46 -21.38 -12.32
CA VAL A 199 0.80 -20.81 -12.80
C VAL A 199 1.19 -19.59 -11.98
N MET A 200 0.26 -18.66 -11.72
CA MET A 200 0.55 -17.52 -10.86
C MET A 200 0.83 -17.95 -9.43
N GLY A 201 0.08 -18.88 -8.87
CA GLY A 201 0.30 -19.38 -7.51
C GLY A 201 1.61 -20.15 -7.30
N ASN A 202 2.39 -20.42 -8.36
CA ASN A 202 3.75 -20.95 -8.26
C ASN A 202 4.83 -19.85 -8.24
N THR A 203 4.48 -18.58 -8.49
CA THR A 203 5.43 -17.48 -8.36
C THR A 203 5.66 -17.14 -6.89
N ARG A 204 6.86 -16.66 -6.57
CA ARG A 204 7.25 -16.32 -5.20
C ARG A 204 6.93 -14.85 -4.94
N PHE A 205 6.27 -14.60 -3.82
CA PHE A 205 6.09 -13.24 -3.30
C PHE A 205 7.41 -12.78 -2.70
N THR A 206 7.97 -11.70 -3.24
CA THR A 206 9.25 -11.15 -2.83
C THR A 206 9.06 -9.71 -2.43
N TYR A 207 9.60 -9.39 -1.26
CA TYR A 207 9.75 -8.03 -0.82
C TYR A 207 11.12 -7.51 -1.28
N GLN A 208 11.14 -6.36 -1.94
CA GLN A 208 12.38 -5.72 -2.37
C GLN A 208 12.43 -4.26 -1.94
N HIS A 209 13.59 -3.86 -1.44
CA HIS A 209 13.96 -2.46 -1.33
C HIS A 209 15.37 -2.29 -1.88
N ARG A 210 15.58 -1.25 -2.70
CA ARG A 210 16.92 -0.89 -3.18
C ARG A 210 17.32 0.42 -2.54
N ILE A 211 18.50 0.43 -1.94
CA ILE A 211 19.17 1.65 -1.48
C ILE A 211 20.17 2.02 -2.59
N PRO A 212 19.89 3.06 -3.41
CA PRO A 212 20.86 3.49 -4.40
C PRO A 212 22.14 3.96 -3.71
N GLN A 213 23.29 3.45 -4.15
CA GLN A 213 24.60 3.79 -3.57
C GLN A 213 24.93 5.30 -3.61
N GLN A 214 24.20 6.10 -4.40
CA GLN A 214 24.44 7.53 -4.61
C GLN A 214 23.40 8.47 -3.96
N THR A 215 22.39 7.96 -3.26
CA THR A 215 21.40 8.84 -2.61
C THR A 215 21.85 9.33 -1.24
N ALA A 216 21.47 10.56 -0.88
CA ALA A 216 21.63 11.07 0.47
C ALA A 216 21.03 10.10 1.48
N ARG A 217 21.76 9.82 2.58
CA ARG A 217 21.36 8.83 3.57
C ARG A 217 19.98 9.18 4.15
N LEU A 218 19.00 8.33 3.89
CA LEU A 218 17.61 8.46 4.36
C LEU A 218 17.37 7.62 5.62
N ALA A 219 18.24 7.77 6.62
CA ALA A 219 17.99 7.27 7.97
C ALA A 219 16.83 8.04 8.64
N SER A 220 16.64 7.85 9.95
CA SER A 220 15.62 8.50 10.79
C SER A 220 15.11 9.87 10.30
N GLY A 221 13.79 10.08 10.37
CA GLY A 221 13.11 11.24 9.78
C GLY A 221 11.63 11.23 10.08
N TRP A 222 10.83 11.95 9.29
CA TRP A 222 9.38 11.99 9.46
C TRP A 222 8.64 11.91 8.13
N LEU A 223 7.46 11.30 8.17
CA LEU A 223 6.44 11.35 7.13
C LEU A 223 5.43 12.43 7.49
N GLU A 224 5.13 13.30 6.54
CA GLU A 224 4.14 14.36 6.69
C GLU A 224 2.82 13.95 6.02
N ALA A 225 1.79 13.79 6.85
CA ALA A 225 0.41 13.66 6.42
C ALA A 225 -0.43 14.85 6.92
N SER A 226 -1.61 15.07 6.35
CA SER A 226 -2.38 16.32 6.53
C SER A 226 -2.67 16.69 7.98
N ARG A 227 -2.82 15.71 8.88
CA ARG A 227 -3.08 15.92 10.32
C ARG A 227 -2.21 15.06 11.25
N SER A 228 -1.12 14.50 10.72
CA SER A 228 -0.26 13.63 11.51
C SER A 228 1.20 13.66 11.04
N PHE A 229 2.11 13.66 12.00
CA PHE A 229 3.52 13.39 11.76
C PHE A 229 3.84 11.96 12.20
N VAL A 230 4.41 11.17 11.30
CA VAL A 230 4.92 9.84 11.66
C VAL A 230 6.44 9.90 11.65
N VAL A 231 7.03 9.92 12.85
CA VAL A 231 8.46 9.95 13.09
C VAL A 231 9.00 8.53 12.99
N LEU A 232 9.91 8.30 12.04
CA LEU A 232 10.60 7.02 11.85
C LEU A 232 11.96 7.11 12.52
N CYS A 233 12.20 6.27 13.53
CA CYS A 233 13.46 6.17 14.24
C CYS A 233 14.15 4.85 13.87
N GLY A 234 15.27 4.93 13.16
CA GLY A 234 16.01 3.78 12.67
C GLY A 234 17.19 4.15 11.76
N THR A 235 17.94 3.12 11.38
CA THR A 235 19.00 3.21 10.37
C THR A 235 18.42 3.39 8.97
N GLU A 236 19.26 3.70 7.99
CA GLU A 236 18.80 3.85 6.59
C GLU A 236 18.23 2.52 6.05
N THR A 237 18.81 1.39 6.44
CA THR A 237 18.34 0.04 6.09
C THR A 237 17.00 -0.28 6.73
N ALA A 238 16.73 0.21 7.94
CA ALA A 238 15.43 0.05 8.60
C ALA A 238 14.32 0.94 8.02
N VAL A 239 14.66 2.16 7.56
CA VAL A 239 13.69 3.13 7.00
C VAL A 239 13.46 2.96 5.49
N ALA A 240 14.47 2.49 4.75
CA ALA A 240 14.37 2.23 3.31
C ALA A 240 13.15 1.36 2.94
N PRO A 241 12.76 0.37 3.76
CA PRO A 241 11.55 -0.39 3.52
C PRO A 241 10.27 0.41 3.35
N ILE A 242 10.08 1.40 4.21
CA ILE A 242 8.85 2.19 4.22
C ILE A 242 8.88 3.22 3.09
N THR A 243 10.04 3.83 2.87
CA THR A 243 10.20 4.95 1.94
C THR A 243 10.32 4.50 0.49
N ARG A 244 11.01 3.38 0.24
CA ARG A 244 11.42 2.88 -1.09
C ARG A 244 11.05 1.41 -1.34
N GLY A 245 10.53 0.70 -0.35
CA GLY A 245 10.16 -0.69 -0.50
C GLY A 245 8.99 -0.87 -1.44
N ARG A 246 9.00 -2.02 -2.12
CA ARG A 246 7.91 -2.45 -2.99
C ARG A 246 7.72 -3.96 -2.84
N PHE A 247 6.47 -4.38 -2.81
CA PHE A 247 6.15 -5.78 -3.01
C PHE A 247 6.25 -6.12 -4.49
N SER A 248 6.81 -7.29 -4.79
CA SER A 248 6.98 -7.77 -6.15
C SER A 248 6.77 -9.27 -6.21
N LEU A 249 6.39 -9.75 -7.39
CA LEU A 249 6.33 -11.18 -7.66
C LEU A 249 7.45 -11.55 -8.60
N GLN A 250 8.21 -12.55 -8.19
CA GLN A 250 9.30 -13.10 -8.96
C GLN A 250 9.08 -14.57 -9.25
N PHE A 251 9.36 -14.91 -10.49
CA PHE A 251 9.53 -16.29 -10.92
C PHE A 251 10.89 -16.81 -10.40
N ASP A 252 10.95 -18.08 -10.03
CA ASP A 252 12.11 -18.66 -9.34
C ASP A 252 13.22 -18.98 -10.35
N GLU A 253 14.09 -18.00 -10.62
CA GLU A 253 15.18 -18.17 -11.59
C GLU A 253 16.33 -19.07 -11.08
N SER A 254 16.34 -19.44 -9.79
CA SER A 254 17.47 -20.15 -9.15
C SER A 254 17.79 -21.53 -9.72
N LYS A 255 16.89 -22.10 -10.55
CA LYS A 255 17.03 -23.46 -11.10
C LYS A 255 17.58 -23.53 -12.53
N GLY A 256 18.14 -22.45 -13.08
CA GLY A 256 18.67 -22.45 -14.46
C GLY A 256 17.61 -22.72 -15.54
N HIS A 257 16.33 -22.58 -15.18
CA HIS A 257 15.15 -22.95 -15.98
C HIS A 257 14.32 -21.73 -16.42
N GLY A 258 14.90 -20.53 -16.47
CA GLY A 258 14.18 -19.29 -16.82
C GLY A 258 13.37 -19.40 -18.12
N SER A 259 13.86 -20.16 -19.12
CA SER A 259 13.16 -20.39 -20.39
C SER A 259 11.82 -21.15 -20.24
N ARG A 260 11.75 -22.11 -19.30
CA ARG A 260 10.55 -22.97 -19.13
C ARG A 260 9.42 -22.24 -18.44
N GLU A 261 9.72 -21.46 -17.40
CA GLU A 261 8.70 -20.69 -16.68
C GLU A 261 8.12 -19.58 -17.57
N HIS A 262 8.96 -18.89 -18.33
CA HIS A 262 8.50 -17.93 -19.34
C HIS A 262 7.62 -18.58 -20.41
N SER A 263 7.96 -19.79 -20.86
CA SER A 263 7.14 -20.53 -21.83
C SER A 263 5.76 -20.90 -21.27
N ILE A 264 5.67 -21.26 -19.99
CA ILE A 264 4.40 -21.58 -19.32
C ILE A 264 3.52 -20.34 -19.18
N VAL A 265 4.09 -19.20 -18.77
CA VAL A 265 3.35 -17.91 -18.67
C VAL A 265 2.87 -17.45 -20.04
N THR A 266 3.70 -17.63 -21.07
CA THR A 266 3.34 -17.37 -22.47
C THR A 266 2.16 -18.23 -22.92
N GLY A 267 2.21 -19.53 -22.64
CA GLY A 267 1.11 -20.46 -22.92
C GLY A 267 -0.18 -20.05 -22.21
N CYS A 268 -0.12 -19.59 -20.96
CA CYS A 268 -1.28 -19.08 -20.23
C CYS A 268 -1.87 -17.81 -20.86
N SER A 269 -1.04 -16.86 -21.30
CA SER A 269 -1.52 -15.66 -22.01
C SER A 269 -2.29 -16.02 -23.28
N ILE A 270 -1.74 -16.94 -24.08
CA ILE A 270 -2.38 -17.41 -25.31
C ILE A 270 -3.69 -18.14 -24.99
N LEU A 271 -3.68 -19.04 -24.01
CA LEU A 271 -4.84 -19.81 -23.60
C LEU A 271 -6.00 -18.91 -23.12
N LEU A 272 -5.70 -17.89 -22.29
CA LEU A 272 -6.67 -16.88 -21.86
C LEU A 272 -7.18 -16.01 -23.03
N GLY A 273 -6.31 -15.72 -24.01
CA GLY A 273 -6.70 -15.03 -25.24
C GLY A 273 -7.65 -15.87 -26.10
N ILE A 274 -7.39 -17.17 -26.23
CA ILE A 274 -8.28 -18.12 -26.92
C ILE A 274 -9.61 -18.23 -26.16
N GLN A 275 -9.58 -18.32 -24.83
CA GLN A 275 -10.80 -18.30 -24.00
C GLN A 275 -11.65 -17.08 -24.31
N PHE A 276 -11.06 -15.88 -24.36
CA PHE A 276 -11.76 -14.66 -24.71
C PHE A 276 -12.39 -14.72 -26.11
N LEU A 277 -11.64 -15.16 -27.12
CA LEU A 277 -12.16 -15.29 -28.49
C LEU A 277 -13.32 -16.29 -28.58
N LEU A 278 -13.22 -17.43 -27.88
CA LEU A 278 -14.29 -18.42 -27.83
C LEU A 278 -15.53 -17.88 -27.12
N GLN A 279 -15.36 -17.09 -26.05
CA GLN A 279 -16.47 -16.41 -25.37
C GLN A 279 -17.19 -15.44 -26.32
N LEU A 280 -16.46 -14.71 -27.16
CA LEU A 280 -17.04 -13.80 -28.15
C LEU A 280 -17.79 -14.52 -29.28
N LEU A 281 -17.27 -15.66 -29.73
CA LEU A 281 -17.80 -16.34 -30.92
C LEU A 281 -18.92 -17.33 -30.58
N LEU A 282 -18.78 -18.09 -29.48
CA LEU A 282 -19.65 -19.24 -29.19
C LEU A 282 -20.80 -18.91 -28.23
N VAL A 283 -20.62 -17.95 -27.30
CA VAL A 283 -21.70 -17.59 -26.36
C VAL A 283 -22.89 -16.94 -27.08
N PRO A 284 -22.71 -16.03 -28.05
CA PRO A 284 -23.83 -15.47 -28.80
C PRO A 284 -24.57 -16.49 -29.69
N GLN A 285 -23.92 -17.62 -30.01
CA GLN A 285 -24.53 -18.74 -30.74
C GLN A 285 -25.37 -19.65 -29.83
N GLY A 286 -25.23 -19.51 -28.51
CA GLY A 286 -26.07 -20.19 -27.52
C GLY A 286 -27.48 -19.59 -27.48
N GLY A 287 -28.43 -20.37 -26.99
CA GLY A 287 -29.77 -19.89 -26.70
C GLY A 287 -29.77 -18.94 -25.51
N LEU A 288 -30.88 -18.22 -25.32
CA LEU A 288 -31.04 -17.29 -24.19
C LEU A 288 -30.76 -17.96 -22.84
N PHE A 289 -31.20 -19.20 -22.67
CA PHE A 289 -30.94 -19.95 -21.46
C PHE A 289 -29.43 -20.09 -21.21
N GLY A 290 -28.65 -20.53 -22.20
CA GLY A 290 -27.19 -20.67 -22.02
C GLY A 290 -26.49 -19.34 -21.83
N GLN A 291 -26.90 -18.29 -22.56
CA GLN A 291 -26.37 -16.93 -22.37
C GLN A 291 -26.61 -16.41 -20.95
N THR A 292 -27.81 -16.61 -20.39
CA THR A 292 -28.13 -16.19 -19.01
C THR A 292 -27.33 -16.98 -17.97
N MET A 293 -27.17 -18.29 -18.16
CA MET A 293 -26.37 -19.15 -17.28
C MET A 293 -24.88 -18.81 -17.33
N PHE A 294 -24.37 -18.47 -18.52
CA PHE A 294 -23.01 -17.96 -18.69
C PHE A 294 -22.82 -16.65 -17.90
N ILE A 295 -23.71 -15.66 -18.09
CA ILE A 295 -23.63 -14.38 -17.37
C ILE A 295 -23.72 -14.60 -15.85
N ALA A 296 -24.64 -15.45 -15.38
CA ALA A 296 -24.79 -15.75 -13.96
C ALA A 296 -23.49 -16.31 -13.35
N SER A 297 -22.80 -17.22 -14.06
CA SER A 297 -21.52 -17.76 -13.60
C SER A 297 -20.41 -16.71 -13.51
N VAL A 298 -20.33 -15.80 -14.49
CA VAL A 298 -19.36 -14.69 -14.51
C VAL A 298 -19.63 -13.68 -13.41
N VAL A 299 -20.90 -13.31 -13.19
CA VAL A 299 -21.31 -12.37 -12.13
C VAL A 299 -21.04 -12.95 -10.74
N ALA A 300 -21.28 -14.24 -10.53
CA ALA A 300 -20.96 -14.90 -9.26
C ALA A 300 -19.45 -14.89 -8.98
N ALA A 301 -18.62 -15.16 -10.00
CA ALA A 301 -17.17 -15.08 -9.88
C ALA A 301 -16.68 -13.65 -9.61
N TRP A 302 -17.26 -12.65 -10.29
CA TRP A 302 -16.96 -11.25 -10.05
C TRP A 302 -17.31 -10.80 -8.62
N PHE A 303 -18.49 -11.17 -8.13
CA PHE A 303 -18.92 -10.84 -6.77
C PHE A 303 -17.98 -11.46 -5.74
N TYR A 304 -17.58 -12.72 -5.95
CA TYR A 304 -16.56 -13.37 -5.14
C TYR A 304 -15.23 -12.61 -5.13
N HIS A 305 -14.73 -12.15 -6.29
CA HIS A 305 -13.49 -11.34 -6.34
C HIS A 305 -13.60 -10.07 -5.51
N ARG A 306 -14.73 -9.35 -5.62
CA ARG A 306 -14.98 -8.15 -4.81
C ARG A 306 -15.00 -8.45 -3.32
N LEU A 307 -15.69 -9.51 -2.90
CA LEU A 307 -15.74 -9.91 -1.49
C LEU A 307 -14.35 -10.20 -0.94
N VAL A 308 -13.54 -10.95 -1.69
CA VAL A 308 -12.18 -11.30 -1.27
C VAL A 308 -11.27 -10.07 -1.22
N LEU A 309 -11.37 -9.17 -2.18
CA LEU A 309 -10.61 -7.92 -2.17
C LEU A 309 -10.99 -7.02 -0.99
N ALA A 310 -12.29 -6.91 -0.70
CA ALA A 310 -12.80 -6.07 0.38
C ALA A 310 -12.42 -6.59 1.79
N HIS A 311 -12.34 -7.90 2.00
CA HIS A 311 -12.09 -8.47 3.33
C HIS A 311 -10.63 -8.89 3.58
N GLY A 312 -9.82 -9.06 2.52
CA GLY A 312 -8.56 -9.78 2.64
C GLY A 312 -7.31 -8.98 2.28
N LYS A 313 -7.36 -8.08 1.29
CA LYS A 313 -6.14 -7.50 0.72
C LYS A 313 -5.41 -6.62 1.73
N GLU A 314 -6.09 -5.59 2.22
CA GLU A 314 -5.49 -4.57 3.08
C GLU A 314 -5.00 -5.14 4.41
N THR A 315 -5.82 -5.96 5.08
CA THR A 315 -5.47 -6.57 6.37
C THR A 315 -4.23 -7.47 6.28
N VAL A 316 -4.02 -8.11 5.13
CA VAL A 316 -2.88 -9.02 4.96
C VAL A 316 -1.63 -8.28 4.56
N GLU A 317 -1.71 -7.33 3.62
CA GLU A 317 -0.57 -6.46 3.27
C GLU A 317 -0.04 -5.74 4.51
N ARG A 318 -0.96 -5.20 5.32
CA ARG A 318 -0.69 -4.57 6.62
C ARG A 318 0.00 -5.52 7.60
N ARG A 319 -0.51 -6.75 7.76
CA ARG A 319 0.12 -7.78 8.62
C ARG A 319 1.52 -8.15 8.12
N ILE A 320 1.69 -8.33 6.82
CA ILE A 320 3.00 -8.64 6.22
C ILE A 320 3.98 -7.48 6.47
N LEU A 321 3.54 -6.24 6.27
CA LEU A 321 4.37 -5.06 6.55
C LEU A 321 4.78 -5.02 8.03
N MET A 322 3.83 -5.08 8.97
CA MET A 322 4.12 -4.95 10.39
C MET A 322 4.94 -6.13 10.93
N THR A 323 4.52 -7.36 10.68
CA THR A 323 5.16 -8.55 11.27
C THR A 323 6.37 -9.00 10.47
N ASP A 324 6.23 -9.17 9.16
CA ASP A 324 7.27 -9.82 8.35
C ASP A 324 8.33 -8.85 7.80
N VAL A 325 8.02 -7.58 7.56
CA VAL A 325 8.99 -6.60 7.05
C VAL A 325 9.59 -5.79 8.20
N LEU A 326 8.75 -5.20 9.05
CA LEU A 326 9.19 -4.28 10.12
C LEU A 326 9.50 -4.99 11.45
N GLY A 327 9.04 -6.23 11.64
CA GLY A 327 9.35 -7.01 12.84
C GLY A 327 8.63 -6.54 14.11
N GLU A 328 7.36 -6.11 13.98
CA GLU A 328 6.51 -5.60 15.06
C GLU A 328 7.13 -4.37 15.75
N PRO A 329 7.23 -3.23 15.04
CA PRO A 329 7.87 -2.03 15.57
C PRO A 329 7.12 -1.48 16.79
N GLU A 330 7.85 -0.90 17.74
CA GLU A 330 7.24 -0.17 18.85
C GLU A 330 6.67 1.15 18.32
N ILE A 331 5.35 1.33 18.41
CA ILE A 331 4.66 2.55 17.99
C ILE A 331 4.03 3.23 19.19
N GLN A 332 4.38 4.51 19.40
CA GLN A 332 3.78 5.35 20.43
C GLN A 332 3.12 6.56 19.78
N LYS A 333 1.84 6.81 20.10
CA LYS A 333 1.07 7.90 19.50
C LYS A 333 0.67 8.95 20.53
N PHE A 334 0.91 10.20 20.19
CA PHE A 334 0.61 11.38 21.00
C PHE A 334 -0.32 12.31 20.23
N CYS A 335 -1.30 12.90 20.89
CA CYS A 335 -2.21 13.88 20.29
C CYS A 335 -1.94 15.25 20.92
N PHE A 336 -1.45 16.18 20.11
CA PHE A 336 -1.17 17.55 20.52
C PHE A 336 -2.29 18.48 20.06
N GLY A 337 -2.67 19.45 20.90
CA GLY A 337 -3.69 20.44 20.56
C GLY A 337 -3.27 21.47 19.49
N THR A 338 -1.97 21.55 19.17
CA THR A 338 -1.43 22.47 18.15
C THR A 338 -0.36 21.82 17.27
N ARG A 339 -0.30 22.24 16.00
CA ARG A 339 0.77 21.83 15.06
C ARG A 339 2.16 22.28 15.53
N THR A 340 2.27 23.43 16.18
CA THR A 340 3.54 23.94 16.74
C THR A 340 4.09 22.98 17.77
N ALA A 341 3.27 22.56 18.74
CA ALA A 341 3.68 21.61 19.77
C ALA A 341 4.06 20.25 19.16
N ALA A 342 3.26 19.74 18.21
CA ALA A 342 3.54 18.50 17.50
C ALA A 342 4.88 18.54 16.74
N ALA A 343 5.17 19.64 16.05
CA ALA A 343 6.42 19.82 15.29
C ALA A 343 7.65 19.93 16.22
N VAL A 344 7.55 20.68 17.32
CA VAL A 344 8.62 20.76 18.32
C VAL A 344 8.89 19.40 18.93
N PHE A 345 7.84 18.64 19.27
CA PHE A 345 7.96 17.30 19.82
C PHE A 345 8.63 16.34 18.83
N ALA A 346 8.26 16.36 17.54
CA ALA A 346 8.89 15.54 16.50
C ALA A 346 10.39 15.87 16.35
N VAL A 347 10.76 17.16 16.39
CA VAL A 347 12.17 17.59 16.35
C VAL A 347 12.94 17.18 17.61
N LEU A 348 12.32 17.28 18.79
CA LEU A 348 12.92 16.81 20.04
C LEU A 348 13.16 15.30 20.03
N ALA A 349 12.21 14.51 19.53
CA ALA A 349 12.36 13.07 19.36
C ALA A 349 13.52 12.71 18.41
N LEU A 350 13.75 13.51 17.37
CA LEU A 350 14.82 13.33 16.39
C LEU A 350 16.12 14.09 16.71
N ARG A 351 16.22 14.77 17.86
CA ARG A 351 17.34 15.68 18.19
C ARG A 351 18.71 15.06 17.97
N LEU A 352 18.90 13.82 18.43
CA LEU A 352 20.17 13.09 18.31
C LEU A 352 20.53 12.75 16.85
N HIS A 353 19.54 12.69 15.96
CA HIS A 353 19.73 12.35 14.55
C HIS A 353 19.91 13.59 13.66
N ILE A 354 19.33 14.74 14.05
CA ILE A 354 19.39 16.01 13.31
C ILE A 354 20.79 16.64 13.35
N GLY A 355 21.45 16.65 14.53
CA GLY A 355 22.71 17.36 14.72
C GLY A 355 22.49 18.87 14.93
N GLU A 356 23.33 19.71 14.33
CA GLU A 356 23.34 21.17 14.57
C GLU A 356 22.26 21.95 13.80
N ASP A 357 21.67 21.36 12.76
CA ASP A 357 20.76 22.02 11.81
C ASP A 357 19.28 22.06 12.28
N ILE A 358 19.02 22.16 13.59
CA ILE A 358 17.67 22.10 14.19
C ILE A 358 16.75 23.20 13.67
N GLU A 359 17.25 24.41 13.50
CA GLU A 359 16.46 25.55 13.00
C GLU A 359 15.86 25.25 11.62
N ARG A 360 16.67 24.70 10.70
CA ARG A 360 16.20 24.34 9.36
C ARG A 360 15.12 23.27 9.38
N ARG A 361 15.15 22.35 10.35
CA ARG A 361 14.15 21.28 10.50
C ARG A 361 12.84 21.82 11.06
N LEU A 362 12.89 22.70 12.06
CA LEU A 362 11.70 23.39 12.57
C LEU A 362 11.04 24.23 11.47
N GLN A 363 11.85 24.96 10.69
CA GLN A 363 11.38 25.73 9.54
C GLN A 363 10.79 24.86 8.42
N ALA A 364 11.15 23.57 8.31
CA ALA A 364 10.55 22.67 7.33
C ALA A 364 9.12 22.23 7.74
N LEU A 365 8.83 22.19 9.04
CA LEU A 365 7.55 21.74 9.59
C LEU A 365 6.54 22.88 9.82
N LEU A 366 7.05 24.11 10.02
CA LEU A 366 6.30 25.29 10.46
C LEU A 366 6.56 26.50 9.53
N PRO A 367 5.65 27.49 9.51
CA PRO A 367 5.78 28.67 8.66
C PRO A 367 7.09 29.47 8.87
N LYS A 368 7.54 30.16 7.80
CA LYS A 368 8.78 30.99 7.81
C LYS A 368 8.53 32.50 7.65
N ASP A 369 7.31 32.90 7.33
CA ASP A 369 7.08 34.14 6.57
C ASP A 369 6.90 35.40 7.44
N THR A 370 7.02 35.29 8.77
CA THR A 370 6.82 36.44 9.67
C THR A 370 8.01 36.66 10.61
N PRO A 371 8.28 37.91 11.05
CA PRO A 371 9.33 38.23 12.02
C PRO A 371 9.18 37.44 13.33
N VAL A 372 7.94 37.24 13.79
CA VAL A 372 7.62 36.45 14.99
C VAL A 372 8.12 35.01 14.85
N TRP A 373 7.85 34.38 13.70
CA TRP A 373 8.29 33.01 13.42
C TRP A 373 9.82 32.91 13.32
N GLN A 374 10.49 33.87 12.68
CA GLN A 374 11.95 33.88 12.59
C GLN A 374 12.61 34.00 13.97
N LEU A 375 12.10 34.90 14.81
CA LEU A 375 12.55 35.05 16.19
C LEU A 375 12.30 33.76 16.99
N TRP A 376 11.11 33.18 16.88
CA TRP A 376 10.73 31.95 17.57
C TRP A 376 11.61 30.76 17.16
N HIS A 377 11.85 30.57 15.86
CA HIS A 377 12.71 29.51 15.35
C HIS A 377 14.11 29.60 15.94
N LYS A 378 14.69 30.80 16.00
CA LYS A 378 16.03 31.04 16.56
C LYS A 378 16.12 30.76 18.06
N VAL A 379 15.14 31.22 18.84
CA VAL A 379 15.11 31.04 20.30
C VAL A 379 14.93 29.56 20.66
N VAL A 380 13.97 28.89 20.03
CA VAL A 380 13.66 27.48 20.30
C VAL A 380 14.79 26.57 19.79
N SER A 381 15.30 26.80 18.58
CA SER A 381 16.40 26.00 18.04
C SER A 381 17.65 26.11 18.91
N GLN A 382 18.01 27.31 19.36
CA GLN A 382 19.17 27.54 20.23
C GLN A 382 19.06 26.76 21.54
N LYS A 383 17.91 26.79 22.24
CA LYS A 383 17.72 26.03 23.47
C LYS A 383 17.76 24.51 23.23
N ILE A 384 17.17 24.02 22.13
CA ILE A 384 17.19 22.58 21.78
C ILE A 384 18.64 22.13 21.47
N THR A 385 19.39 22.90 20.69
CA THR A 385 20.80 22.61 20.34
C THR A 385 21.69 22.59 21.58
N LEU A 386 21.49 23.52 22.51
CA LEU A 386 22.20 23.56 23.79
C LEU A 386 21.72 22.50 24.79
N GLY A 387 20.69 21.73 24.45
CA GLY A 387 20.11 20.72 25.33
C GLY A 387 19.47 21.28 26.60
N GLN A 388 19.14 22.57 26.61
CA GLN A 388 18.52 23.26 27.74
C GLN A 388 17.03 22.90 27.83
N PRO A 389 16.45 22.94 29.04
CA PRO A 389 15.02 22.81 29.18
C PRO A 389 14.30 23.94 28.44
N LEU A 390 13.26 23.61 27.66
CA LEU A 390 12.37 24.63 27.08
C LEU A 390 11.45 25.15 28.18
N ARG A 391 12.01 26.03 29.00
CA ARG A 391 11.30 26.88 29.96
C ARG A 391 11.65 28.32 29.61
N PHE A 392 10.64 29.14 29.36
CA PHE A 392 10.79 30.53 29.00
C PHE A 392 10.29 31.37 30.16
N GLU A 393 11.23 31.88 30.94
CA GLU A 393 10.91 32.74 32.08
C GLU A 393 10.76 34.19 31.65
N GLU A 394 10.23 34.99 32.57
CA GLU A 394 10.47 36.43 32.63
C GLU A 394 11.98 36.74 32.77
N CYS A 395 12.88 36.26 31.91
CA CYS A 395 14.14 36.96 31.50
C CYS A 395 14.30 37.03 29.97
N ASP A 396 13.57 36.20 29.21
CA ASP A 396 13.67 36.11 27.74
C ASP A 396 12.99 37.29 26.98
N TRP A 397 12.30 38.19 27.70
CA TRP A 397 11.54 39.37 27.23
C TRP A 397 12.44 40.57 26.94
N GLU A 398 13.63 40.67 27.56
CA GLU A 398 14.61 41.68 27.16
C GLU A 398 15.09 41.45 25.73
N TRP A 399 15.19 40.18 25.32
CA TRP A 399 15.50 39.79 23.94
C TRP A 399 14.42 40.25 22.94
N GLN A 400 13.17 40.28 23.37
CA GLN A 400 11.99 40.71 22.61
C GLN A 400 12.04 42.22 22.29
N LYS A 401 12.53 43.04 23.24
CA LYS A 401 12.79 44.49 23.03
C LYS A 401 13.97 44.73 22.08
N MET A 402 14.98 43.86 22.09
CA MET A 402 16.19 44.04 21.25
C MET A 402 15.95 43.75 19.76
N GLN A 403 14.90 43.01 19.39
CA GLN A 403 14.62 42.63 17.98
C GLN A 403 13.46 43.39 17.32
N GLY A 404 12.90 44.42 17.96
CA GLY A 404 12.02 45.36 17.27
C GLY A 404 10.64 44.83 16.86
N LEU A 405 10.07 43.87 17.60
CA LEU A 405 8.64 43.53 17.46
C LEU A 405 7.79 44.76 17.82
N SER A 406 7.21 45.40 16.80
CA SER A 406 6.56 46.71 16.95
C SER A 406 5.13 46.66 17.49
N PHE A 407 4.49 45.49 17.47
CA PHE A 407 3.08 45.33 17.84
C PHE A 407 2.88 44.41 19.05
N ILE A 408 1.90 44.77 19.89
CA ILE A 408 1.51 43.99 21.08
C ILE A 408 0.97 42.60 20.67
N GLU A 409 0.25 42.52 19.55
CA GLU A 409 -0.31 41.27 19.02
C GLU A 409 0.78 40.26 18.64
N ASP A 410 1.84 40.72 17.97
CA ASP A 410 3.00 39.89 17.61
C ASP A 410 3.70 39.33 18.84
N SER A 411 3.76 40.13 19.91
CA SER A 411 4.34 39.72 21.19
C SER A 411 3.49 38.66 21.90
N LEU A 412 2.16 38.79 21.84
CA LEU A 412 1.23 37.81 22.42
C LEU A 412 1.23 36.49 21.62
N LEU A 413 1.31 36.57 20.29
CA LEU A 413 1.48 35.40 19.43
C LEU A 413 2.79 34.67 19.76
N PHE A 414 3.90 35.39 19.85
CA PHE A 414 5.20 34.84 20.22
C PHE A 414 5.15 34.07 21.53
N LEU A 415 4.60 34.67 22.58
CA LEU A 415 4.44 34.04 23.91
C LEU A 415 3.58 32.77 23.84
N THR A 416 2.53 32.79 23.02
CA THR A 416 1.67 31.63 22.82
C THR A 416 2.42 30.48 22.16
N LEU A 417 3.25 30.78 21.15
CA LEU A 417 4.07 29.77 20.46
C LEU A 417 5.18 29.21 21.37
N LEU A 418 5.73 30.02 22.29
CA LEU A 418 6.69 29.53 23.27
C LEU A 418 6.05 28.52 24.24
N LYS A 419 4.85 28.80 24.76
CA LYS A 419 4.08 27.87 25.61
C LYS A 419 3.78 26.54 24.92
N ASP A 420 3.48 26.58 23.61
CA ASP A 420 3.31 25.36 22.81
C ASP A 420 4.62 24.52 22.79
N ALA A 421 5.78 25.17 22.72
CA ALA A 421 7.09 24.51 22.77
C ALA A 421 7.41 23.94 24.16
N GLU A 422 7.04 24.65 25.25
CA GLU A 422 7.17 24.14 26.63
C GLU A 422 6.32 22.87 26.83
N THR A 423 5.08 22.88 26.32
CA THR A 423 4.18 21.74 26.37
C THR A 423 4.77 20.52 25.67
N ALA A 424 5.34 20.73 24.48
CA ALA A 424 6.05 19.70 23.74
C ALA A 424 7.26 19.15 24.51
N TYR A 425 8.05 20.02 25.16
CA TYR A 425 9.20 19.62 25.95
C TYR A 425 8.84 18.87 27.23
N ALA A 426 7.79 19.31 27.94
CA ALA A 426 7.28 18.62 29.11
C ALA A 426 6.86 17.17 28.75
N THR A 427 6.15 17.02 27.63
CA THR A 427 5.77 15.71 27.09
C THR A 427 6.99 14.89 26.72
N TYR A 428 7.97 15.49 26.02
CA TYR A 428 9.22 14.83 25.69
C TYR A 428 9.92 14.32 26.95
N ALA A 429 10.08 15.16 27.98
CA ALA A 429 10.74 14.80 29.23
C ALA A 429 10.00 13.75 30.06
N GLU A 430 8.67 13.67 29.94
CA GLU A 430 7.86 12.69 30.66
C GLU A 430 7.91 11.28 30.03
N TYR A 431 7.83 11.20 28.69
CA TYR A 431 7.61 9.95 27.96
C TYR A 431 8.84 9.39 27.22
N LEU A 432 9.74 10.24 26.71
CA LEU A 432 10.86 9.79 25.86
C LEU A 432 12.17 9.44 26.58
N PRO A 433 12.63 10.11 27.67
CA PRO A 433 13.91 9.75 28.30
C PRO A 433 13.87 8.41 29.06
N LYS A 434 12.69 7.83 29.29
CA LYS A 434 12.54 6.49 29.89
C LYS A 434 12.60 5.36 28.86
N THR A 435 12.54 5.69 27.58
CA THR A 435 12.45 4.74 26.48
C THR A 435 13.71 4.91 25.65
N ASP A 436 14.80 4.22 26.01
CA ASP A 436 16.15 4.37 25.46
C ASP A 436 16.19 4.55 23.92
N LEU A 437 16.25 5.82 23.48
CA LEU A 437 16.71 6.23 22.14
C LEU A 437 18.24 6.41 22.12
N SER A 438 18.92 5.85 23.12
CA SER A 438 20.28 6.21 23.53
C SER A 438 21.37 5.26 23.00
N ARG A 439 21.06 4.29 22.14
CA ARG A 439 22.11 3.57 21.42
C ARG A 439 22.43 4.28 20.11
N PRO A 440 23.53 5.06 20.03
CA PRO A 440 24.14 5.32 18.73
C PRO A 440 24.53 3.95 18.14
N ALA A 441 23.86 3.56 17.06
CA ALA A 441 24.35 2.48 16.22
C ALA A 441 25.72 2.93 15.66
N VAL A 442 26.77 2.23 16.08
CA VAL A 442 28.13 2.36 15.56
C VAL A 442 28.15 1.91 14.11
#